data_AF-A0A965YJQ8-F1
#
_entry.id   AF-A0A965YJQ8-F1
#
_cell.length_a   1.000
_cell.length_b   1.000
_cell.length_c   1.000
_cell.angle_alpha   90.00
_cell.angle_beta   90.00
_cell.angle_gamma   90.00
#
_symmetry.space_group_name_H-M   'P 1'
#
loop_
_entity.id
_entity.type
_entity.pdbx_description
1 polymer ?
#
loop_
_entity_poly.entity_id
_entity_poly.type
_entity_poly.pdbx_seq_one_letter_code
_entity_poly.pdbx_strand_id
1 'polypeptide(L)' 'SKLLIRYDGNFTPWNGIYSGHPEPATDYWYVITLKEGETLSGHFILKR' A
#
# COMPACT_ATOMS: atom_id res chain seq x y z
N SER A 1 9.12 -0.82 10.92
CA SER A 1 8.15 -0.63 9.83
C SER A 1 7.42 -1.94 9.58
N LYS A 2 6.13 -1.91 9.23
CA LYS A 2 5.33 -3.11 8.94
C LYS A 2 4.88 -3.03 7.48
N LEU A 3 5.16 -4.06 6.68
CA LEU A 3 4.59 -4.21 5.35
C LEU A 3 3.19 -4.79 5.49
N LEU A 4 2.18 -4.08 5.02
CA LEU A 4 0.80 -4.57 5.02
C LEU A 4 0.56 -5.44 3.80
N ILE A 5 0.64 -4.86 2.61
CA ILE A 5 0.30 -5.53 1.36
C ILE A 5 1.44 -5.28 0.37
N ARG A 6 1.80 -6.32 -0.38
CA ARG A 6 2.52 -6.17 -1.64
C ARG A 6 1.48 -6.29 -2.75
N TYR A 7 1.60 -5.49 -3.80
CA TYR A 7 0.68 -5.52 -4.94
C TYR A 7 1.47 -5.70 -6.24
N ASP A 8 1.28 -6.82 -6.92
CA ASP A 8 2.00 -7.15 -8.16
C ASP A 8 1.11 -7.03 -9.42
N GLY A 9 -0.05 -6.37 -9.33
CA GLY A 9 -0.92 -6.06 -10.48
C GLY A 9 -1.98 -7.10 -10.84
N ASN A 10 -1.97 -8.28 -10.21
CA ASN A 10 -2.81 -9.42 -10.60
C ASN A 10 -4.01 -9.69 -9.66
N PHE A 11 -4.25 -8.84 -8.66
CA PHE A 11 -5.31 -9.04 -7.66
C PHE A 11 -5.95 -7.71 -7.26
N THR A 12 -6.81 -7.71 -6.24
CA THR A 12 -7.48 -6.49 -5.77
C THR A 12 -6.46 -5.56 -5.09
N PRO A 13 -6.40 -4.27 -5.46
CA PRO A 13 -5.61 -3.27 -4.73
C PRO A 13 -6.02 -3.19 -3.25
N TRP A 14 -5.14 -2.64 -2.41
CA TRP A 14 -5.45 -2.42 -1.01
C TRP A 14 -6.58 -1.39 -0.84
N ASN A 15 -7.61 -1.75 -0.10
CA ASN A 15 -8.81 -0.94 0.13
C ASN A 15 -8.94 -0.43 1.57
N GLY A 16 -7.84 -0.46 2.36
CA GLY A 16 -7.87 -0.10 3.78
C GLY A 16 -8.19 -1.27 4.72
N ILE A 17 -8.43 -2.49 4.21
CA ILE A 17 -8.58 -3.70 5.03
C ILE A 17 -7.28 -4.48 5.02
N TYR A 18 -6.82 -4.89 6.21
CA TYR A 18 -5.68 -5.78 6.37
C TYR A 18 -6.03 -6.92 7.32
N SER A 19 -5.78 -8.16 6.89
CA SER A 19 -6.09 -9.38 7.66
C SER A 19 -7.54 -9.45 8.16
N GLY A 20 -8.50 -8.95 7.36
CA GLY A 20 -9.93 -8.93 7.71
C GLY A 20 -10.38 -7.79 8.61
N HIS A 21 -9.47 -6.89 9.01
CA HIS A 21 -9.77 -5.75 9.87
C HIS A 21 -9.51 -4.42 9.17
N PRO A 22 -10.33 -3.38 9.42
CA PRO A 22 -10.09 -2.05 8.90
C PRO A 22 -8.86 -1.42 9.57
N GLU A 23 -7.97 -0.87 8.77
CA GLU A 23 -6.79 -0.16 9.24
C GLU A 23 -7.14 1.28 9.69
N PRO A 24 -6.35 1.90 10.58
CA PRO A 24 -6.58 3.27 11.06
C PRO A 24 -6.61 4.34 9.95
N ALA A 25 -7.38 5.41 10.16
CA ALA A 25 -7.34 6.58 9.28
C ALA A 25 -6.08 7.43 9.58
N THR A 26 -4.94 7.02 9.03
CA THR A 26 -3.63 7.63 9.30
C THR A 26 -2.79 7.69 8.02
N ASP A 27 -1.53 8.11 8.15
CA ASP A 27 -0.56 8.20 7.06
C ASP A 27 0.06 6.83 6.73
N TYR A 28 0.03 6.45 5.47
CA TYR A 28 0.56 5.19 4.94
C TYR A 28 1.58 5.44 3.85
N TRP A 29 2.66 4.67 3.90
CA TRP A 29 3.77 4.76 2.98
C TRP A 29 3.73 3.64 1.96
N TYR A 30 4.14 3.94 0.73
CA TYR A 30 4.25 2.96 -0.35
C TYR A 30 5.57 3.07 -1.09
N VAL A 31 5.97 1.96 -1.72
CA VAL A 31 7.06 1.87 -2.67
C VAL A 31 6.56 1.08 -3.88
N ILE A 32 6.78 1.61 -5.08
CA ILE A 32 6.48 0.98 -6.35
C ILE A 32 7.81 0.70 -7.04
N THR A 33 8.03 -0.55 -7.43
CA THR A 33 9.18 -0.94 -8.27
C THR A 33 8.72 -1.10 -9.71
N LEU A 34 9.24 -0.26 -10.59
CA LEU A 34 8.96 -0.31 -12.03
C LEU A 34 9.87 -1.33 -12.71
N LYS A 35 9.47 -1.79 -13.90
CA LYS A 35 10.15 -2.87 -14.65
C LYS A 35 11.62 -2.58 -14.97
N GLU A 36 12.00 -1.30 -15.06
CA GLU A 36 13.36 -0.87 -15.40
C GLU A 36 14.26 -0.69 -14.16
N GLY A 37 13.80 -1.09 -12.98
CA GLY A 37 14.55 -0.98 -11.72
C GLY A 37 14.38 0.36 -11.00
N GLU A 38 13.64 1.30 -11.59
CA GLU A 38 13.26 2.55 -10.94
C GLU A 38 12.29 2.28 -9.77
N THR A 39 12.52 2.99 -8.66
CA THR A 39 11.67 2.93 -7.47
C THR A 39 11.02 4.28 -7.22
N LEU A 40 9.69 4.29 -7.14
CA LEU A 40 8.91 5.44 -6.70
C LEU A 40 8.44 5.20 -5.26
N SER A 41 8.55 6.20 -4.40
CA SER A 41 8.06 6.12 -3.03
C SER A 41 7.26 7.36 -2.67
N GLY A 42 6.26 7.18 -1.81
CA GLY A 42 5.45 8.29 -1.31
C GLY A 42 4.61 7.85 -0.13
N HIS A 43 3.73 8.75 0.30
CA HIS A 43 2.77 8.48 1.34
C HIS A 43 1.41 9.09 1.02
N PHE A 44 0.36 8.56 1.66
CA PHE A 44 -0.99 9.06 1.55
C PHE A 44 -1.74 8.85 2.87
N ILE A 45 -2.73 9.69 3.12
CA ILE A 45 -3.61 9.56 4.29
C ILE A 45 -4.81 8.69 3.90
N LEU A 46 -5.03 7.60 4.63
CA LEU A 46 -6.25 6.81 4.49
C LEU A 46 -7.43 7.60 5.07
N LYS A 47 -8.41 7.91 4.22
CA LYS A 47 -9.66 8.56 4.61
C LYS A 47 -10.75 7.51 4.83
N ARG A 48 -11.76 7.88 5.62
CA ARG A 48 -13.00 7.12 5.79
C ARG A 48 -14.12 7.74 4.97
#